data_AF-A0A1A8P8L2-F1
#
_entry.id   AF-A0A1A8P8L2-F1
#
_cell.length_a   1.000
_cell.length_b   1.000
_cell.length_c   1.000
_cell.angle_alpha   90.00
_cell.angle_beta   90.00
_cell.angle_gamma   90.00
#
_symmetry.space_group_name_H-M   'P 1'
#
loop_
_entity.id
_entity.type
_entity.pdbx_description
1 polymer ?
#
loop_
_entity_poly.entity_id
_entity_poly.type
_entity_poly.pdbx_seq_one_letter_code
_entity_poly.pdbx_strand_id
1 'polypeptide(L)'
;AVLYPEKTADTEALDWCKCLIAGGEGFEEFCKTVRSYDNATLCGLVWTANFVAYRCRTCGISPCMSLCAECFNNGEHTGHDFNMFRSQAGGACDCGDSNVMRDSGFCQRHRLQTGENVPSI
;
A
#
# COMPACT_ATOMS: atom_id res chain seq x y z
N ALA A 1 16.68 3.21 -23.36
CA ALA A 1 16.99 4.16 -22.28
C ALA A 1 16.08 3.92 -21.07
N VAL A 2 16.08 2.69 -20.55
CA VAL A 2 15.33 2.28 -19.36
C VAL A 2 16.28 1.37 -18.59
N LEU A 3 16.42 1.59 -17.29
CA LEU A 3 17.24 0.83 -16.32
C LEU A 3 18.75 1.16 -16.25
N TYR A 4 19.08 2.40 -15.86
CA TYR A 4 20.37 2.67 -15.18
C TYR A 4 20.08 3.28 -13.81
N PRO A 5 20.11 2.49 -12.72
CA PRO A 5 19.73 2.93 -11.38
C PRO A 5 20.69 3.97 -10.77
N GLU A 6 21.84 4.24 -11.40
CA GLU A 6 22.83 5.20 -10.89
C GLU A 6 22.67 6.63 -11.42
N LYS A 7 21.85 6.85 -12.46
CA LYS A 7 21.55 8.21 -12.91
C LYS A 7 20.35 8.73 -12.13
N THR A 8 20.57 9.77 -11.32
CA THR A 8 19.47 10.56 -10.76
C THR A 8 18.57 10.98 -11.90
N ALA A 9 17.29 10.63 -11.80
CA ALA A 9 16.32 10.91 -12.84
C ALA A 9 16.26 12.43 -13.10
N ASP A 10 16.33 12.81 -14.37
CA ASP A 10 16.16 14.18 -14.81
C ASP A 10 14.75 14.64 -14.39
N THR A 11 14.71 15.67 -13.53
CA THR A 11 13.46 16.18 -12.97
C THR A 11 12.53 16.71 -14.05
N GLU A 12 13.07 17.28 -15.13
CA GLU A 12 12.27 17.81 -16.24
C GLU A 12 11.62 16.65 -17.03
N ALA A 13 12.39 15.59 -17.30
CA ALA A 13 11.87 14.38 -17.92
C ALA A 13 10.80 13.70 -17.05
N LEU A 14 10.99 13.65 -15.73
CA LEU A 14 10.00 13.11 -14.79
C LEU A 14 8.70 13.90 -14.79
N ASP A 15 8.78 15.22 -14.80
CA ASP A 15 7.60 16.08 -14.80
C ASP A 15 6.86 16.00 -16.14
N TRP A 16 7.58 15.86 -17.25
CA TRP A 16 6.97 15.60 -18.55
C TRP A 16 6.26 14.23 -18.59
N CYS A 17 6.86 13.18 -18.03
CA CYS A 17 6.21 11.87 -17.88
C CYS A 17 4.92 11.96 -17.04
N LYS A 18 4.94 12.69 -15.91
CA LYS A 18 3.74 12.90 -15.09
C LYS A 18 2.62 13.59 -15.89
N CYS A 19 2.97 14.61 -16.67
CA CYS A 19 2.02 15.32 -17.53
C CYS A 19 1.40 14.41 -18.59
N LEU A 20 2.21 13.57 -19.25
CA LEU A 20 1.73 12.61 -20.25
C LEU A 20 0.80 11.56 -19.64
N ILE A 21 1.18 10.99 -18.50
CA ILE A 21 0.39 9.97 -17.79
C ILE A 21 -0.96 10.56 -17.35
N ALA A 22 -0.96 11.80 -16.86
CA ALA A 22 -2.17 12.50 -16.43
C ALA A 22 -3.03 13.02 -17.59
N GLY A 23 -2.65 12.79 -18.85
CA GLY A 23 -3.43 13.25 -20.02
C GLY A 23 -3.54 14.77 -20.14
N GLY A 24 -2.60 15.52 -19.55
CA GLY A 24 -2.64 16.99 -19.48
C GLY A 24 -3.36 17.58 -18.26
N GLU A 25 -3.97 16.74 -17.40
CA GLU A 25 -4.48 17.16 -16.09
C GLU A 25 -3.37 17.23 -15.03
N GLY A 26 -3.70 17.74 -13.84
CA GLY A 26 -2.79 17.73 -12.70
C GLY A 26 -2.49 16.29 -12.24
N PHE A 27 -1.22 15.91 -12.18
CA PHE A 27 -0.80 14.54 -11.83
C PHE A 27 -1.34 14.04 -10.49
N GLU A 28 -1.47 14.92 -9.50
CA GLU A 28 -2.04 14.57 -8.19
C GLU A 28 -3.53 14.22 -8.30
N GLU A 29 -4.29 14.96 -9.11
CA GLU A 29 -5.72 14.71 -9.32
C GLU A 29 -5.93 13.41 -10.10
N PHE A 30 -5.13 13.19 -11.15
CA PHE A 30 -5.08 11.91 -11.86
C PHE A 30 -4.81 10.76 -10.90
N CYS A 31 -3.83 10.90 -10.00
CA CYS A 31 -3.52 9.89 -8.99
C CYS A 31 -4.69 9.62 -8.02
N LYS A 32 -5.45 10.64 -7.62
CA LYS A 32 -6.65 10.48 -6.78
C LYS A 32 -7.73 9.71 -7.54
N THR A 33 -8.00 10.10 -8.78
CA THR A 33 -8.97 9.43 -9.66
C THR A 33 -8.62 7.97 -9.89
N VAL A 34 -7.37 7.65 -10.25
CA VAL A 34 -6.93 6.26 -10.46
C VAL A 34 -7.07 5.44 -9.18
N ARG A 35 -6.69 5.99 -8.02
CA ARG A 35 -6.87 5.30 -6.73
C ARG A 35 -8.33 5.07 -6.37
N SER A 36 -9.25 5.92 -6.82
CA SER A 36 -10.68 5.73 -6.57
C SER A 36 -11.25 4.49 -7.29
N TYR A 37 -10.60 4.04 -8.36
CA TYR A 37 -10.92 2.78 -9.04
C TYR A 37 -10.25 1.55 -8.43
N ASP A 38 -9.35 1.73 -7.46
CA ASP A 38 -8.72 0.61 -6.74
C ASP A 38 -9.68 0.05 -5.69
N ASN A 39 -10.47 -0.94 -6.09
CA ASN A 39 -11.35 -1.72 -5.22
C ASN A 39 -10.67 -2.99 -4.69
N ALA A 40 -9.33 -3.08 -4.72
CA ALA A 40 -8.61 -4.23 -4.22
C ALA A 40 -8.90 -4.43 -2.72
N THR A 41 -9.23 -5.66 -2.38
CA THR A 41 -9.47 -6.08 -1.00
C THR A 41 -8.18 -6.44 -0.28
N LEU A 42 -7.06 -6.58 -1.01
CA LEU A 42 -5.73 -6.79 -0.49
C LEU A 42 -4.86 -5.57 -0.81
N CYS A 43 -4.03 -5.16 0.15
CA CYS A 43 -3.12 -4.03 -0.04
C CYS A 43 -2.00 -4.36 -1.02
N GLY A 44 -1.23 -5.42 -0.74
CA GLY A 44 -0.16 -5.87 -1.62
C GLY A 44 0.95 -4.85 -1.89
N LEU A 45 1.03 -3.74 -1.16
CA LEU A 45 2.10 -2.75 -1.34
C LEU A 45 3.45 -3.42 -1.20
N VAL A 46 4.20 -3.52 -2.29
CA VAL A 46 5.53 -4.13 -2.31
C VAL A 46 6.60 -3.09 -1.97
N TRP A 47 7.60 -3.50 -1.21
CA TRP A 47 8.76 -2.67 -0.88
C TRP A 47 10.07 -3.43 -0.99
N THR A 48 11.16 -2.67 -0.91
CA THR A 48 12.55 -3.16 -0.89
C THR A 48 13.19 -2.91 0.49
N ALA A 49 14.50 -3.16 0.60
CA ALA A 49 15.24 -2.94 1.84
C ALA A 49 15.11 -1.50 2.38
N ASN A 50 15.24 -1.37 3.69
CA ASN A 50 15.11 -0.15 4.50
C ASN A 50 13.70 0.45 4.63
N PHE A 51 12.68 -0.20 4.06
CA PHE A 51 11.28 0.20 4.24
C PHE A 51 10.83 0.02 5.70
N VAL A 52 10.03 0.97 6.21
CA VAL A 52 9.46 0.91 7.56
C VAL A 52 8.11 0.21 7.51
N ALA A 53 8.02 -0.93 8.17
CA ALA A 53 6.81 -1.75 8.26
C ALA A 53 6.43 -2.02 9.72
N TYR A 54 5.20 -2.47 9.91
CA TYR A 54 4.62 -2.77 11.20
C TYR A 54 4.26 -4.25 11.29
N ARG A 55 4.46 -4.86 12.46
CA ARG A 55 4.00 -6.21 12.75
C ARG A 55 3.13 -6.17 13.98
N CYS A 56 1.83 -6.43 13.82
CA CYS A 56 0.90 -6.54 14.92
C CYS A 56 0.74 -8.01 15.30
N ARG A 57 1.35 -8.43 16.41
CA ARG A 57 1.28 -9.81 16.91
C ARG A 57 -0.12 -10.19 17.39
N THR A 58 -0.91 -9.22 17.84
CA THR A 58 -2.32 -9.43 18.22
C THR A 58 -3.19 -9.79 17.01
N CYS A 59 -3.01 -9.08 15.89
CA CYS A 59 -3.80 -9.31 14.67
C CYS A 59 -3.20 -10.42 13.80
N GLY A 60 -1.89 -10.66 13.85
CA GLY A 60 -1.24 -11.66 13.01
C GLY A 60 -1.66 -13.10 13.32
N ILE A 61 -1.85 -13.88 12.26
CA ILE A 61 -1.95 -15.34 12.31
C ILE A 61 -0.55 -15.93 12.05
N SER A 62 0.15 -15.36 11.07
CA SER A 62 1.54 -15.72 10.74
C SER A 62 2.53 -14.79 11.45
N PRO A 63 3.65 -15.31 12.00
CA PRO A 63 4.70 -14.47 12.60
C PRO A 63 5.44 -13.62 11.55
N CYS A 64 5.30 -13.94 10.26
CA CYS A 64 5.94 -13.22 9.17
C CYS A 64 5.12 -12.02 8.68
N MET A 65 3.89 -11.82 9.18
CA MET A 65 3.03 -10.77 8.64
C MET A 65 3.63 -9.37 8.84
N SER A 66 3.34 -8.48 7.89
CA SER A 66 3.75 -7.09 7.88
C SER A 66 2.70 -6.17 7.26
N LEU A 67 2.55 -4.98 7.84
CA LEU A 67 1.68 -3.92 7.39
C LEU A 67 2.51 -2.72 6.95
N CYS A 68 2.10 -2.07 5.86
CA CYS A 68 2.59 -0.74 5.54
C CYS A 68 2.07 0.29 6.57
N ALA A 69 2.72 1.45 6.63
CA ALA A 69 2.33 2.51 7.57
C ALA A 69 0.87 2.96 7.41
N GLU A 70 0.39 3.06 6.17
CA GLU A 70 -0.98 3.48 5.88
C GLU A 70 -2.00 2.47 6.41
N CYS A 71 -1.80 1.18 6.14
CA CYS A 71 -2.71 0.13 6.62
C CYS A 71 -2.68 -0.01 8.15
N PHE A 72 -1.50 0.12 8.76
CA PHE A 72 -1.39 0.09 10.21
C PHE A 72 -2.09 1.30 10.87
N ASN A 73 -1.94 2.51 10.32
CA ASN A 73 -2.56 3.71 10.91
C ASN A 73 -4.07 3.79 10.66
N ASN A 74 -4.55 3.27 9.53
CA ASN A 74 -5.97 3.24 9.17
C ASN A 74 -6.68 1.96 9.63
N GLY A 75 -6.01 1.12 10.42
CA GLY A 75 -6.56 -0.06 11.08
C GLY A 75 -6.66 0.16 12.60
N GLU A 76 -7.48 -0.66 13.26
CA GLU A 76 -7.70 -0.58 14.71
C GLU A 76 -6.59 -1.34 15.46
N HIS A 77 -5.42 -0.72 15.63
CA HIS A 77 -4.26 -1.31 16.32
C HIS A 77 -3.96 -0.71 17.69
N THR A 78 -4.82 0.18 18.20
CA THR A 78 -4.63 0.82 19.50
C THR A 78 -4.67 -0.21 20.64
N GLY A 79 -3.63 -0.23 21.48
CA GLY A 79 -3.52 -1.16 22.61
C GLY A 79 -3.11 -2.58 22.23
N HIS A 80 -2.81 -2.86 20.96
CA HIS A 80 -2.30 -4.15 20.52
C HIS A 80 -0.80 -4.30 20.79
N ASP A 81 -0.33 -5.55 20.81
CA ASP A 81 1.09 -5.87 20.82
C ASP A 81 1.63 -5.79 19.38
N PHE A 82 2.42 -4.75 19.10
CA PHE A 82 3.04 -4.56 17.80
C PHE A 82 4.48 -4.08 17.91
N ASN A 83 5.23 -4.20 16.81
CA ASN A 83 6.48 -3.46 16.64
C ASN A 83 6.51 -2.73 15.29
N MET A 84 7.29 -1.67 15.24
CA MET A 84 7.78 -1.06 14.00
C MET A 84 9.18 -1.60 13.70
N PHE A 85 9.44 -1.97 12.45
CA PHE A 85 10.74 -2.51 12.04
C PHE A 85 11.15 -1.98 10.66
N ARG A 86 12.47 -1.94 10.40
CA ARG A 86 13.02 -1.68 9.06
C ARG A 86 13.29 -3.00 8.36
N SER A 87 12.60 -3.24 7.26
CA SER A 87 12.78 -4.44 6.45
C SER A 87 14.19 -4.48 5.86
N GLN A 88 14.94 -5.54 6.12
CA GLN A 88 16.30 -5.72 5.55
C GLN A 88 16.27 -6.26 4.11
N ALA A 89 15.14 -6.81 3.70
CA ALA A 89 14.89 -7.37 2.38
C ALA A 89 13.60 -6.76 1.77
N GLY A 90 13.15 -7.30 0.63
CA GLY A 90 11.83 -6.98 0.10
C GLY A 90 10.70 -7.56 0.96
N GLY A 91 9.48 -7.09 0.70
CA GLY A 91 8.26 -7.57 1.37
C GLY A 91 7.01 -6.96 0.76
N ALA A 92 5.85 -7.35 1.28
CA ALA A 92 4.56 -6.82 0.84
C ALA A 92 3.61 -6.64 2.04
N CYS A 93 2.67 -5.71 1.91
CA CYS A 93 1.64 -5.48 2.92
C CYS A 93 0.59 -6.61 2.89
N ASP A 94 0.35 -7.21 4.05
CA ASP A 94 -0.59 -8.33 4.24
C ASP A 94 -2.02 -7.87 4.57
N CYS A 95 -2.28 -6.56 4.61
CA CYS A 95 -3.60 -6.05 4.94
C CYS A 95 -4.65 -6.56 3.96
N GLY A 96 -5.71 -7.19 4.48
CA GLY A 96 -6.79 -7.79 3.68
C GLY A 96 -6.64 -9.29 3.43
N ASP A 97 -5.50 -9.91 3.77
CA ASP A 97 -5.31 -11.35 3.63
C ASP A 97 -5.66 -12.10 4.93
N SER A 98 -6.83 -12.75 4.92
CA SER A 98 -7.36 -13.50 6.06
C SER A 98 -6.60 -14.80 6.36
N ASN A 99 -5.69 -15.21 5.48
CA ASN A 99 -4.84 -16.37 5.73
C ASN A 99 -3.67 -16.04 6.68
N VAL A 100 -3.28 -14.77 6.80
CA VAL A 100 -2.07 -14.36 7.54
C VAL A 100 -2.34 -13.34 8.65
N MET A 101 -3.50 -12.69 8.67
CA MET A 101 -3.94 -11.84 9.78
C MET A 101 -5.47 -11.86 9.96
N ARG A 102 -5.93 -11.57 11.18
CA ARG A 102 -7.35 -11.47 11.53
C ARG A 102 -7.97 -10.22 10.89
N ASP A 103 -9.22 -10.34 10.48
CA ASP A 103 -10.06 -9.28 9.91
C ASP A 103 -10.19 -8.03 10.80
N SER A 104 -10.18 -8.20 12.13
CA SER A 104 -10.14 -7.12 13.12
C SER A 104 -8.94 -6.18 12.97
N GLY A 105 -7.86 -6.61 12.31
CA GLY A 105 -6.70 -5.78 12.01
C GLY A 105 -6.69 -5.19 10.60
N PHE A 106 -7.69 -5.47 9.76
CA PHE A 106 -7.75 -4.88 8.43
C PHE A 106 -8.05 -3.38 8.52
N CYS A 107 -7.37 -2.58 7.69
CA CYS A 107 -7.68 -1.17 7.59
C CYS A 107 -9.05 -0.95 6.91
N GLN A 108 -9.62 0.23 7.06
CA GLN A 108 -10.94 0.57 6.52
C GLN A 108 -11.09 0.30 5.01
N ARG A 109 -10.01 0.48 4.23
CA ARG A 109 -10.00 0.21 2.78
C ARG A 109 -10.04 -1.28 2.42
N HIS A 110 -9.31 -2.12 3.15
CA HIS A 110 -9.09 -3.54 2.83
C HIS A 110 -9.94 -4.49 3.67
N ARG A 111 -10.89 -3.98 4.44
CA ARG A 111 -11.85 -4.81 5.19
C ARG A 111 -13.08 -5.21 4.36
N LEU A 112 -13.33 -4.53 3.24
CA LEU A 112 -14.50 -4.74 2.40
C LEU A 112 -14.32 -6.00 1.55
N GLN A 113 -15.35 -6.83 1.44
CA GLN A 113 -15.37 -7.91 0.46
C GLN A 113 -15.82 -7.32 -0.88
N THR A 114 -15.22 -7.80 -1.98
CA THR A 114 -15.58 -7.37 -3.34
C THR A 114 -17.09 -7.52 -3.56
N GLY A 115 -17.82 -6.40 -3.73
CA GLY A 115 -19.24 -6.40 -4.07
C GLY A 115 -20.09 -5.23 -3.58
N GLU A 116 -19.63 -4.44 -2.59
CA GLU A 116 -20.52 -3.43 -1.97
C GLU A 116 -20.38 -2.00 -2.52
N ASN A 117 -19.33 -1.69 -3.30
CA ASN A 117 -19.06 -0.33 -3.79
C ASN A 117 -18.51 -0.28 -5.23
N VAL A 118 -19.02 -1.09 -6.16
CA VAL A 118 -18.82 -0.80 -7.59
C VAL A 118 -19.95 0.13 -8.00
N PRO A 119 -19.68 1.41 -8.37
CA PRO A 119 -20.69 2.24 -9.00
C PRO A 119 -21.13 1.52 -10.28
N SER A 120 -22.39 1.12 -10.34
CA SER A 120 -22.99 0.64 -11.60
C SER A 120 -22.86 1.76 -12.63
N ILE A 121 -22.22 1.47 -13.76
CA ILE A 121 -22.25 2.32 -14.96
C ILE A 121 -23.66 2.24 -15.56
#